data_AF-A0A7L0WXB6-F1
#
_entry.id   AF-A0A7L0WXB6-F1
#
_cell.length_a   1.000
_cell.length_b   1.000
_cell.length_c   1.000
_cell.angle_alpha   90.00
_cell.angle_beta   90.00
_cell.angle_gamma   90.00
#
_symmetry.space_group_name_H-M   'P 1'
#
loop_
_entity.id
_entity.type
_entity.pdbx_description
1 polymer ?
#
loop_
_entity_poly.entity_id
_entity_poly.type
_entity_poly.pdbx_seq_one_letter_code
_entity_poly.pdbx_strand_id
1 'polypeptide(L)'
;GTTCVLVSFPFIFNPCLGCKENTPQWAAFIYYLPFIVIFQFGWAATQISHLSLIPELVTSDHEKVELTAFRYAFTVMANITVYGLAWLLLNLQVDRPERTEHLGIQDVPVFRNLSLIVVGLGAVFSLIFHLGTKEKPFPLGSLPQPEESTPLLQKEPTRSPRSLLVWKDWLLEPAFYQVAVLYMATRLIVNLSQTYIAMYLTNSLLLPKKYIATIPLVMYISGFLSSFLMKPVNKWIGRNLTYFVGILVILAFASWVTLTREMGAEIYGVAVLLGAGSATILVTSLSMTADLIGTNTHSSAFVYGAMSFTDKMANGLAVMAIQNLHPCPTELCCPACISFYHWVMVFVTGGIAVAATASLGCIMVWPIRVRFHDVALQGLSGAGSQHDETESTEGRSQSSTVN
;
A
#
# COMPACT_ATOMS: atom_id res chain seq x y z
N GLY A 1 16.63 -3.10 -7.79
CA GLY A 1 15.22 -3.49 -7.58
C GLY A 1 14.91 -4.81 -8.28
N THR A 2 14.62 -4.77 -9.58
CA THR A 2 14.19 -5.94 -10.37
C THR A 2 15.09 -7.16 -10.23
N THR A 3 16.41 -7.00 -10.40
CA THR A 3 17.37 -8.11 -10.27
C THR A 3 17.28 -8.82 -8.92
N CYS A 4 17.13 -8.06 -7.82
CA CYS A 4 16.96 -8.63 -6.49
C CYS A 4 15.71 -9.51 -6.41
N VAL A 5 14.58 -9.05 -6.96
CA VAL A 5 13.32 -9.82 -7.00
C VAL A 5 13.47 -11.09 -7.85
N LEU A 6 14.03 -10.98 -9.06
CA LEU A 6 14.21 -12.11 -9.97
C LEU A 6 15.09 -13.21 -9.38
N VAL A 7 16.16 -12.82 -8.69
CA VAL A 7 17.09 -13.77 -8.07
C VAL A 7 16.50 -14.39 -6.82
N SER A 8 15.87 -13.62 -5.94
CA SER A 8 15.43 -14.12 -4.62
C SER A 8 14.11 -14.88 -4.64
N PHE A 9 13.13 -14.47 -5.46
CA PHE A 9 11.77 -15.01 -5.43
C PHE A 9 11.69 -16.53 -5.68
N PRO A 10 12.43 -17.11 -6.64
CA PRO A 10 12.44 -18.56 -6.84
C PRO A 10 12.91 -19.34 -5.60
N PHE A 11 13.86 -18.80 -4.82
CA PHE A 11 14.36 -19.48 -3.62
C PHE A 11 13.41 -19.36 -2.43
N ILE A 12 12.52 -18.36 -2.40
CA ILE A 12 11.52 -18.21 -1.34
C ILE A 12 10.40 -19.25 -1.51
N PHE A 13 9.97 -19.50 -2.74
CA PHE A 13 8.82 -20.36 -3.05
C PHE A 13 9.17 -21.79 -3.43
N ASN A 14 10.46 -22.15 -3.43
CA ASN A 14 10.92 -23.52 -3.64
C ASN A 14 11.42 -24.17 -2.33
N PRO A 15 11.39 -25.52 -2.26
CA PRO A 15 12.06 -26.23 -1.18
C PRO A 15 13.51 -25.80 -1.08
N CYS A 16 13.98 -25.60 0.15
CA CYS A 16 15.36 -25.21 0.39
C CYS A 16 16.33 -26.26 -0.13
N LEU A 17 17.40 -25.80 -0.78
CA LEU A 17 18.40 -26.65 -1.39
C LEU A 17 19.09 -27.51 -0.31
N GLY A 18 18.91 -28.83 -0.37
CA GLY A 18 19.52 -29.77 0.56
C GLY A 18 18.74 -30.01 1.86
N CYS A 19 17.56 -29.38 2.04
CA CYS A 19 16.67 -29.72 3.13
C CYS A 19 16.02 -31.09 2.92
N LYS A 20 15.93 -31.87 4.00
CA LYS A 20 15.24 -33.17 4.06
C LYS A 20 14.05 -33.05 5.01
N GLU A 21 13.18 -34.06 5.05
CA GLU A 21 12.00 -34.10 5.93
C GLU A 21 12.35 -33.90 7.42
N ASN A 22 13.57 -34.28 7.84
CA ASN A 22 14.05 -34.13 9.22
C ASN A 22 14.85 -32.84 9.46
N THR A 23 14.88 -31.89 8.52
CA THR A 23 15.59 -30.62 8.71
C THR A 23 14.89 -29.78 9.78
N PRO A 24 15.60 -29.34 10.84
CA PRO A 24 14.97 -28.56 11.90
C PRO A 24 14.52 -27.19 11.40
N GLN A 25 13.39 -26.69 11.93
CA GLN A 25 12.75 -25.46 11.46
C GLN A 25 13.67 -24.23 11.51
N TRP A 26 14.56 -24.14 12.52
CA TRP A 26 15.52 -23.03 12.63
C TRP A 26 16.53 -23.00 11.48
N ALA A 27 16.92 -24.16 10.93
CA ALA A 27 17.84 -24.24 9.81
C ALA A 27 17.16 -23.79 8.52
N ALA A 28 15.89 -24.19 8.31
CA ALA A 28 15.08 -23.69 7.21
C ALA A 28 14.89 -22.15 7.32
N PHE A 29 14.63 -21.64 8.53
CA PHE A 29 14.54 -20.20 8.77
C PHE A 29 15.81 -19.45 8.35
N ILE A 30 16.99 -19.92 8.77
CA ILE A 30 18.28 -19.31 8.39
C ILE A 30 18.48 -19.34 6.87
N TYR A 31 18.09 -20.42 6.20
CA TYR A 31 18.21 -20.54 4.75
C TYR A 31 17.34 -19.51 4.01
N TYR A 32 16.06 -19.37 4.40
CA TYR A 32 15.13 -18.47 3.72
C TYR A 32 15.37 -16.99 4.03
N LEU A 33 15.93 -16.68 5.20
CA LEU A 33 16.15 -15.31 5.68
C LEU A 33 16.87 -14.38 4.67
N PRO A 34 18.06 -14.71 4.12
CA PRO A 34 18.76 -13.82 3.20
C PRO A 34 17.95 -13.55 1.92
N PHE A 35 17.25 -14.57 1.39
CA PHE A 35 16.42 -14.40 0.19
C PHE A 35 15.22 -13.49 0.47
N ILE A 36 14.56 -13.64 1.62
CA ILE A 36 13.46 -12.77 2.03
C ILE A 36 13.95 -11.33 2.19
N VAL A 37 15.10 -11.10 2.82
CA VAL A 37 15.67 -9.74 2.98
C VAL A 37 15.96 -9.10 1.61
N ILE A 38 16.61 -9.84 0.70
CA ILE A 38 16.91 -9.36 -0.66
C ILE A 38 15.61 -9.08 -1.43
N PHE A 39 14.60 -9.94 -1.29
CA PHE A 39 13.30 -9.75 -1.92
C PHE A 39 12.60 -8.50 -1.41
N GLN A 40 12.54 -8.29 -0.09
CA GLN A 40 11.87 -7.13 0.49
C GLN A 40 12.57 -5.81 0.11
N PHE A 41 13.90 -5.79 0.06
CA PHE A 41 14.66 -4.66 -0.47
C PHE A 41 14.35 -4.43 -1.96
N GLY A 42 14.41 -5.49 -2.77
CA GLY A 42 14.12 -5.45 -4.20
C GLY A 42 12.72 -4.92 -4.51
N TRP A 43 11.73 -5.42 -3.79
CA TRP A 43 10.32 -5.05 -3.88
C TRP A 43 10.09 -3.59 -3.48
N ALA A 44 10.67 -3.14 -2.35
CA ALA A 44 10.56 -1.76 -1.92
C ALA A 44 11.18 -0.79 -2.93
N ALA A 45 12.38 -1.13 -3.45
CA ALA A 45 13.07 -0.33 -4.44
C ALA A 45 12.25 -0.18 -5.74
N THR A 46 11.69 -1.27 -6.28
CA THR A 46 10.86 -1.17 -7.50
C THR A 46 9.55 -0.42 -7.24
N GLN A 47 8.86 -0.72 -6.14
CA GLN A 47 7.55 -0.15 -5.84
C GLN A 47 7.61 1.36 -5.59
N ILE A 48 8.57 1.81 -4.77
CA ILE A 48 8.70 3.22 -4.37
C ILE A 48 9.20 4.05 -5.56
N SER A 49 10.22 3.59 -6.29
CA SER A 49 10.71 4.31 -7.48
C SER A 49 9.61 4.47 -8.54
N HIS A 50 8.77 3.45 -8.74
CA HIS A 50 7.63 3.58 -9.65
C HIS A 50 6.52 4.50 -9.10
N LEU A 51 6.32 4.60 -7.77
CA LEU A 51 5.37 5.57 -7.19
C LEU A 51 5.85 7.00 -7.36
N SER A 52 7.15 7.27 -7.17
CA SER A 52 7.72 8.61 -7.32
C SER A 52 7.85 9.06 -8.77
N LEU A 53 7.99 8.12 -9.72
CA LEU A 53 8.08 8.44 -11.15
C LEU A 53 6.76 8.97 -11.74
N ILE A 54 5.60 8.52 -11.24
CA ILE A 54 4.28 8.92 -11.75
C ILE A 54 4.10 10.45 -11.77
N PRO A 55 4.26 11.19 -10.67
CA PRO A 55 4.08 12.64 -10.68
C PRO A 55 5.11 13.40 -11.54
N GLU A 56 6.24 12.79 -11.89
CA GLU A 56 7.26 13.40 -12.77
C GLU A 56 6.95 13.18 -14.26
N LEU A 57 6.33 12.06 -14.62
CA LEU A 57 5.99 11.73 -16.00
C LEU A 57 4.83 12.56 -16.58
N VAL A 58 3.95 13.07 -15.72
CA VAL A 58 2.71 13.73 -16.13
C VAL A 58 2.54 15.06 -15.41
N THR A 59 2.38 16.12 -16.20
CA THR A 59 2.27 17.50 -15.69
C THR A 59 0.85 17.84 -15.25
N SER A 60 -0.16 17.18 -15.84
CA SER A 60 -1.58 17.36 -15.52
C SER A 60 -2.04 16.44 -14.40
N ASP A 61 -2.81 16.97 -13.44
CA ASP A 61 -3.40 16.18 -12.35
C ASP A 61 -4.41 15.14 -12.86
N HIS A 62 -5.07 15.39 -13.99
CA HIS A 62 -5.95 14.41 -14.62
C HIS A 62 -5.17 13.19 -15.11
N GLU A 63 -4.03 13.41 -15.77
CA GLU A 63 -3.17 12.35 -16.30
C GLU A 63 -2.47 11.57 -15.17
N LYS A 64 -2.10 12.23 -14.06
CA LYS A 64 -1.60 11.55 -12.84
C LYS A 64 -2.60 10.55 -12.28
N VAL A 65 -3.87 10.96 -12.17
CA VAL A 65 -4.95 10.08 -11.68
C VAL A 65 -5.16 8.91 -12.62
N GLU A 66 -5.10 9.15 -13.93
CA GLU A 66 -5.27 8.12 -14.96
C GLU A 66 -4.12 7.10 -14.96
N LEU A 67 -2.86 7.56 -14.93
CA LEU A 67 -1.68 6.68 -14.88
C LEU A 67 -1.65 5.85 -13.59
N THR A 68 -2.06 6.45 -12.47
CA THR A 68 -2.22 5.74 -11.19
C THR A 68 -3.32 4.68 -11.27
N ALA A 69 -4.43 4.98 -11.93
CA ALA A 69 -5.52 4.03 -12.15
C ALA A 69 -5.08 2.85 -13.02
N PHE A 70 -4.37 3.09 -14.13
CA PHE A 70 -3.82 2.02 -14.96
C PHE A 70 -2.87 1.11 -14.19
N ARG A 71 -1.95 1.67 -13.41
CA ARG A 71 -1.06 0.89 -12.56
C ARG A 71 -1.82 0.00 -11.58
N TYR A 72 -2.83 0.54 -10.92
CA TYR A 72 -3.65 -0.25 -10.00
C TYR A 72 -4.38 -1.37 -10.75
N ALA A 73 -4.97 -1.07 -11.91
CA ALA A 73 -5.63 -2.06 -12.76
C ALA A 73 -4.67 -3.20 -13.15
N PHE A 74 -3.45 -2.90 -13.61
CA PHE A 74 -2.44 -3.92 -13.93
C PHE A 74 -2.02 -4.74 -12.69
N THR A 75 -1.98 -4.14 -11.51
CA THR A 75 -1.71 -4.87 -10.26
C THR A 75 -2.83 -5.86 -9.96
N VAL A 76 -4.10 -5.47 -10.15
CA VAL A 76 -5.25 -6.35 -9.95
C VAL A 76 -5.28 -7.46 -11.00
N MET A 77 -5.03 -7.13 -12.27
CA MET A 77 -4.92 -8.11 -13.35
C MET A 77 -3.80 -9.14 -13.10
N ALA A 78 -2.65 -8.71 -12.57
CA ALA A 78 -1.58 -9.62 -12.18
C ALA A 78 -2.03 -10.60 -11.09
N ASN A 79 -2.74 -10.12 -10.05
CA ASN A 79 -3.29 -11.00 -9.01
C ASN A 79 -4.31 -12.00 -9.58
N ILE A 80 -5.26 -11.53 -10.41
CA ILE A 80 -6.22 -12.40 -11.11
C ILE A 80 -5.50 -13.48 -11.93
N THR A 81 -4.44 -13.12 -12.64
CA THR A 81 -3.64 -14.05 -13.43
C THR A 81 -2.95 -15.09 -12.53
N VAL A 82 -2.35 -14.68 -11.41
CA VAL A 82 -1.69 -15.61 -10.46
C VAL A 82 -2.70 -16.61 -9.89
N TYR A 83 -3.86 -16.15 -9.41
CA TYR A 83 -4.88 -17.05 -8.87
C TYR A 83 -5.55 -17.91 -9.94
N GLY A 84 -5.75 -17.39 -11.15
CA GLY A 84 -6.22 -18.15 -12.30
C GLY A 84 -5.26 -19.27 -12.70
N LEU A 85 -3.95 -18.98 -12.74
CA LEU A 85 -2.90 -19.98 -12.97
C LEU A 85 -2.83 -21.00 -11.84
N ALA A 86 -2.93 -20.57 -10.58
CA ALA A 86 -2.97 -21.47 -9.44
C ALA A 86 -4.17 -22.42 -9.51
N TRP A 87 -5.36 -21.90 -9.83
CA TRP A 87 -6.57 -22.70 -10.02
C TRP A 87 -6.42 -23.71 -11.16
N LEU A 88 -5.88 -23.28 -12.31
CA LEU A 88 -5.63 -24.14 -13.46
C LEU A 88 -4.65 -25.27 -13.10
N LEU A 89 -3.50 -24.94 -12.49
CA LEU A 89 -2.49 -25.92 -12.13
C LEU A 89 -2.97 -26.90 -11.05
N LEU A 90 -3.78 -26.43 -10.10
CA LEU A 90 -4.37 -27.29 -9.07
C LEU A 90 -5.42 -28.23 -9.69
N ASN A 91 -6.31 -27.74 -10.55
CA ASN A 91 -7.34 -28.56 -11.19
C ASN A 91 -6.76 -29.61 -12.14
N LEU A 92 -5.73 -29.27 -12.92
CA LEU A 92 -5.07 -30.23 -13.81
C LEU A 92 -4.38 -31.38 -13.04
N GLN A 93 -4.22 -31.27 -11.72
CA GLN A 93 -3.67 -32.32 -10.87
C GLN A 93 -4.72 -33.11 -10.08
N VAL A 94 -6.00 -32.70 -10.10
CA VAL A 94 -7.10 -33.36 -9.38
C VAL A 94 -7.39 -34.77 -9.94
N ASP A 95 -7.05 -35.06 -11.19
CA ASP A 95 -7.30 -36.37 -11.83
C ASP A 95 -6.35 -37.51 -11.39
N ARG A 96 -5.58 -37.34 -10.30
CA ARG A 96 -4.73 -38.42 -9.74
C ARG A 96 -5.39 -39.06 -8.51
N PRO A 97 -5.66 -40.39 -8.52
CA PRO A 97 -6.57 -41.05 -7.58
C PRO A 97 -6.08 -41.20 -6.12
N GLU A 98 -4.91 -40.68 -5.74
CA GLU A 98 -4.29 -40.92 -4.42
C GLU A 98 -3.93 -39.62 -3.67
N ARG A 99 -4.80 -38.59 -3.67
CA ARG A 99 -4.52 -37.34 -2.93
C ARG A 99 -5.51 -37.05 -1.81
N THR A 100 -4.94 -36.81 -0.63
CA THR A 100 -5.60 -36.19 0.53
C THR A 100 -6.08 -34.77 0.21
N GLU A 101 -7.26 -34.41 0.70
CA GLU A 101 -7.88 -33.08 0.55
C GLU A 101 -7.10 -31.94 1.24
N HIS A 102 -6.02 -32.24 1.96
CA HIS A 102 -5.21 -31.28 2.74
C HIS A 102 -3.87 -30.95 2.05
N LEU A 103 -3.51 -29.66 2.01
CA LEU A 103 -2.27 -29.18 1.37
C LEU A 103 -1.06 -29.92 1.93
N GLY A 104 -0.19 -30.42 1.07
CA GLY A 104 0.94 -31.23 1.50
C GLY A 104 2.14 -31.13 0.58
N ILE A 105 3.21 -31.87 0.94
CA ILE A 105 4.48 -31.89 0.20
C ILE A 105 4.28 -32.30 -1.27
N GLN A 106 3.23 -33.08 -1.57
CA GLN A 106 2.88 -33.48 -2.93
C GLN A 106 2.48 -32.32 -3.84
N ASP A 107 2.06 -31.18 -3.27
CA ASP A 107 1.65 -29.99 -4.03
C ASP A 107 2.85 -29.07 -4.34
N VAL A 108 4.04 -29.34 -3.78
CA VAL A 108 5.27 -28.54 -4.01
C VAL A 108 5.57 -28.29 -5.50
N PRO A 109 5.47 -29.27 -6.41
CA PRO A 109 5.73 -29.02 -7.83
C PRO A 109 4.75 -28.00 -8.46
N VAL A 110 3.51 -27.91 -7.96
CA VAL A 110 2.54 -26.90 -8.42
C VAL A 110 3.03 -25.51 -8.08
N PHE A 111 3.35 -25.27 -6.81
CA PHE A 111 3.77 -23.96 -6.31
C PHE A 111 5.13 -23.55 -6.91
N ARG A 112 6.03 -24.51 -7.12
CA ARG A 112 7.26 -24.28 -7.89
C ARG A 112 6.96 -23.78 -9.30
N ASN A 113 6.16 -24.51 -10.07
CA ASN A 113 5.87 -24.14 -11.45
C ASN A 113 5.15 -22.79 -11.52
N LEU A 114 4.21 -22.55 -10.60
CA LEU A 114 3.53 -21.27 -10.46
C LEU A 114 4.53 -20.12 -10.21
N SER A 115 5.44 -20.28 -9.24
CA SER A 115 6.43 -19.24 -8.92
C SER A 115 7.36 -18.95 -10.11
N LEU A 116 7.82 -19.97 -10.84
CA LEU A 116 8.68 -19.81 -12.01
C LEU A 116 7.96 -19.09 -13.17
N ILE A 117 6.70 -19.45 -13.44
CA ILE A 117 5.88 -18.78 -14.46
C ILE A 117 5.69 -17.30 -14.11
N VAL A 118 5.36 -16.99 -12.84
CA VAL A 118 5.13 -15.62 -12.37
C VAL A 118 6.41 -14.78 -12.45
N VAL A 119 7.56 -15.34 -12.06
CA VAL A 119 8.87 -14.66 -12.18
C VAL A 119 9.22 -14.43 -13.65
N GLY A 120 9.00 -15.42 -14.51
CA GLY A 120 9.25 -15.30 -15.96
C GLY A 120 8.40 -14.20 -16.59
N LEU A 121 7.09 -14.18 -16.30
CA LEU A 121 6.17 -13.15 -16.79
C LEU A 121 6.58 -11.75 -16.29
N GLY A 122 6.89 -11.64 -14.99
CA GLY A 122 7.38 -10.40 -14.40
C GLY A 122 8.70 -9.90 -15.00
N ALA A 123 9.62 -10.82 -15.32
CA ALA A 123 10.88 -10.49 -15.99
C ALA A 123 10.65 -9.90 -17.38
N VAL A 124 9.74 -10.48 -18.17
CA VAL A 124 9.37 -9.99 -19.51
C VAL A 124 8.80 -8.57 -19.41
N PHE A 125 7.83 -8.33 -18.53
CA PHE A 125 7.27 -6.99 -18.36
C PHE A 125 8.29 -5.97 -17.83
N SER A 126 9.19 -6.38 -16.93
CA SER A 126 10.26 -5.50 -16.47
C SER A 126 11.28 -5.18 -17.58
N LEU A 127 11.56 -6.12 -18.48
CA LEU A 127 12.42 -5.89 -19.64
C LEU A 127 11.75 -4.90 -20.61
N ILE A 128 10.45 -5.08 -20.88
CA ILE A 128 9.67 -4.14 -21.70
C ILE A 128 9.71 -2.74 -21.09
N PHE A 129 9.56 -2.62 -19.76
CA PHE A 129 9.68 -1.34 -19.07
C PHE A 129 11.06 -0.72 -19.31
N HIS A 130 12.14 -1.42 -18.98
CA HIS A 130 13.50 -0.88 -19.12
C HIS A 130 13.92 -0.54 -20.56
N LEU A 131 13.43 -1.28 -21.56
CA LEU A 131 13.68 -0.99 -22.98
C LEU A 131 12.77 0.13 -23.52
N GLY A 132 11.54 0.23 -23.00
CA GLY A 132 10.50 1.14 -23.48
C GLY A 132 10.59 2.54 -22.86
N THR A 133 11.03 2.67 -21.60
CA THR A 133 11.20 3.97 -20.95
C THR A 133 12.48 4.64 -21.41
N LYS A 134 12.37 5.52 -22.40
CA LYS A 134 13.47 6.40 -22.82
C LYS A 134 13.63 7.53 -21.82
N GLU A 135 14.74 7.54 -21.11
CA GLU A 135 15.16 8.71 -20.33
C GLU A 135 15.61 9.81 -21.29
N LYS A 136 15.18 11.05 -21.06
CA LYS A 136 15.71 12.20 -21.82
C LYS A 136 17.17 12.38 -21.39
N PRO A 137 18.16 12.31 -22.30
CA PRO A 137 19.55 12.52 -21.92
C PRO A 137 19.69 13.91 -21.32
N PHE A 138 20.22 14.00 -20.10
CA PHE A 138 20.78 15.25 -19.61
C PHE A 138 21.87 15.69 -20.61
N PRO A 139 21.82 16.91 -21.16
CA PRO A 139 22.88 17.40 -22.04
C PRO A 139 24.21 17.37 -21.29
N LEU A 140 25.12 16.48 -21.73
CA LEU A 140 26.47 16.35 -21.20
C LEU A 140 27.20 17.69 -21.43
N GLY A 141 27.38 18.48 -20.38
CA GLY A 141 28.00 19.82 -20.48
C GLY A 141 27.64 20.81 -19.38
N SER A 142 26.62 20.52 -18.56
CA SER A 142 26.41 21.24 -17.30
C SER A 142 27.26 20.57 -16.21
N LEU A 143 28.18 21.33 -15.61
CA LEU A 143 28.89 20.93 -14.39
C LEU A 143 27.88 20.42 -13.34
N PRO A 144 28.24 19.47 -12.46
CA PRO A 144 27.36 19.08 -11.36
C PRO A 144 27.09 20.32 -10.53
N GLN A 145 25.91 20.92 -10.72
CA GLN A 145 25.46 22.06 -9.95
C GLN A 145 25.30 21.54 -8.51
N PRO A 146 26.11 21.99 -7.55
CA PRO A 146 25.86 21.68 -6.15
C PRO A 146 24.49 22.27 -5.82
N GLU A 147 23.55 21.42 -5.38
CA GLU A 147 22.24 21.75 -4.82
C GLU A 147 21.91 23.26 -4.88
N GLU A 148 21.41 23.74 -6.03
CA GLU A 148 21.29 25.18 -6.25
C GLU A 148 20.04 25.72 -5.54
N SER A 149 20.25 25.97 -4.26
CA SER A 149 19.57 26.96 -3.45
C SER A 149 19.88 28.37 -4.00
N THR A 150 19.42 28.73 -5.20
CA THR A 150 19.38 30.15 -5.60
C THR A 150 18.42 30.41 -6.76
N PRO A 151 17.46 31.35 -6.66
CA PRO A 151 16.50 31.64 -7.72
C PRO A 151 17.09 32.67 -8.69
N LEU A 152 17.18 32.33 -9.97
CA LEU A 152 17.51 33.31 -11.01
C LEU A 152 16.27 33.60 -11.88
N LEU A 153 15.60 34.69 -11.50
CA LEU A 153 14.92 35.65 -12.37
C LEU A 153 14.04 35.07 -13.50
N GLN A 154 12.78 34.79 -13.17
CA GLN A 154 11.68 35.16 -14.06
C GLN A 154 10.79 36.18 -13.34
N LYS A 155 10.83 37.40 -13.87
CA LYS A 155 10.09 38.57 -13.40
C LYS A 155 8.62 38.39 -13.77
N GLU A 156 7.87 37.70 -12.93
CA GLU A 156 6.41 37.84 -12.84
C GLU A 156 6.01 38.36 -11.44
N PRO A 157 4.96 39.20 -11.32
CA PRO A 157 4.62 39.84 -10.05
C PRO A 157 4.00 38.82 -9.06
N THR A 158 4.66 38.68 -7.92
CA THR A 158 4.10 38.28 -6.60
C THR A 158 3.12 37.09 -6.57
N ARG A 159 3.67 35.88 -6.69
CA ARG A 159 3.24 34.75 -5.83
C ARG A 159 4.45 34.26 -5.04
N SER A 160 4.33 34.33 -3.72
CA SER A 160 5.33 33.92 -2.72
C SER A 160 6.03 32.60 -3.08
N PRO A 161 7.36 32.45 -2.87
CA PRO A 161 8.04 31.17 -3.06
C PRO A 161 7.46 30.17 -2.05
N ARG A 162 6.70 29.18 -2.55
CA ARG A 162 6.20 28.10 -1.70
C ARG A 162 7.41 27.26 -1.25
N SER A 163 7.79 27.35 0.02
CA SER A 163 8.79 26.42 0.58
C SER A 163 8.20 25.01 0.55
N LEU A 164 8.74 24.13 -0.29
CA LEU A 164 8.40 22.72 -0.30
C LEU A 164 8.86 22.09 1.02
N LEU A 165 8.01 21.30 1.68
CA LEU A 165 8.33 20.64 2.95
C LEU A 165 9.56 19.75 2.81
N VAL A 166 10.53 19.92 3.70
CA VAL A 166 11.67 19.02 3.84
C VAL A 166 11.21 17.76 4.58
N TRP A 167 11.90 16.63 4.40
CA TRP A 167 11.54 15.35 5.03
C TRP A 167 11.36 15.43 6.55
N LYS A 168 12.10 16.32 7.24
CA LYS A 168 12.00 16.52 8.69
C LYS A 168 10.69 17.17 9.11
N ASP A 169 10.16 18.08 8.29
CA ASP A 169 8.96 18.85 8.60
C ASP A 169 7.72 17.93 8.65
N TRP A 170 7.73 16.86 7.86
CA TRP A 170 6.69 15.82 7.89
C TRP A 170 6.56 15.13 9.25
N LEU A 171 7.66 15.00 10.01
CA LEU A 171 7.65 14.39 11.34
C LEU A 171 7.03 15.31 12.40
N LEU A 172 6.84 16.59 12.10
CA LEU A 172 6.17 17.54 12.98
C LEU A 172 4.70 17.75 12.60
N GLU A 173 4.31 17.33 11.39
CA GLU A 173 2.97 17.58 10.86
C GLU A 173 1.95 16.56 11.40
N PRO A 174 0.91 16.96 12.16
CA PRO A 174 -0.06 16.02 12.72
C PRO A 174 -0.87 15.27 11.64
N ALA A 175 -1.15 15.90 10.50
CA ALA A 175 -1.87 15.28 9.39
C ALA A 175 -1.11 14.06 8.82
N PHE A 176 0.23 14.06 8.90
CA PHE A 176 1.06 12.93 8.50
C PHE A 176 0.73 11.67 9.32
N TYR A 177 0.65 11.80 10.64
CA TYR A 177 0.35 10.68 11.53
C TYR A 177 -1.10 10.20 11.38
N GLN A 178 -2.05 11.12 11.20
CA GLN A 178 -3.46 10.76 10.98
C GLN A 178 -3.63 9.88 9.75
N VAL A 179 -3.06 10.29 8.62
CA VAL A 179 -3.13 9.54 7.36
C VAL A 179 -2.29 8.26 7.44
N ALA A 180 -1.15 8.26 8.14
CA ALA A 180 -0.33 7.07 8.34
C ALA A 180 -1.08 5.98 9.14
N VAL A 181 -1.80 6.35 10.21
CA VAL A 181 -2.62 5.40 10.99
C VAL A 181 -3.76 4.85 10.13
N LEU A 182 -4.47 5.70 9.39
CA LEU A 182 -5.54 5.26 8.49
C LEU A 182 -5.00 4.28 7.42
N TYR A 183 -3.86 4.63 6.81
CA TYR A 183 -3.19 3.80 5.82
C TYR A 183 -2.74 2.46 6.40
N MET A 184 -2.11 2.46 7.58
CA MET A 184 -1.69 1.26 8.30
C MET A 184 -2.88 0.36 8.65
N ALA A 185 -3.97 0.90 9.20
CA ALA A 185 -5.18 0.15 9.53
C ALA A 185 -5.82 -0.47 8.28
N THR A 186 -5.91 0.30 7.19
CA THR A 186 -6.39 -0.18 5.88
C THR A 186 -5.55 -1.36 5.40
N ARG A 187 -4.22 -1.22 5.43
CA ARG A 187 -3.29 -2.27 5.00
C ARG A 187 -3.35 -3.50 5.88
N LEU A 188 -3.51 -3.35 7.19
CA LEU A 188 -3.70 -4.47 8.11
C LEU A 188 -4.96 -5.27 7.75
N ILE A 189 -6.10 -4.61 7.55
CA ILE A 189 -7.36 -5.28 7.17
C ILE A 189 -7.14 -6.09 5.88
N VAL A 190 -6.60 -5.46 4.84
CA VAL A 190 -6.43 -6.10 3.53
C VAL A 190 -5.40 -7.24 3.58
N ASN A 191 -4.21 -6.98 4.11
CA ASN A 191 -3.11 -7.95 4.06
C ASN A 191 -3.37 -9.14 4.98
N LEU A 192 -3.86 -8.92 6.20
CA LEU A 192 -4.11 -10.01 7.14
C LEU A 192 -5.32 -10.85 6.69
N SER A 193 -6.40 -10.23 6.19
CA SER A 193 -7.53 -11.00 5.64
C SER A 193 -7.10 -11.84 4.44
N GLN A 194 -6.27 -11.31 3.54
CA GLN A 194 -5.71 -12.08 2.43
C GLN A 194 -4.75 -13.19 2.87
N THR A 195 -3.98 -12.97 3.94
CA THR A 195 -3.05 -13.99 4.47
C THR A 195 -3.80 -15.14 5.12
N TYR A 196 -4.83 -14.84 5.92
CA TYR A 196 -5.56 -15.83 6.70
C TYR A 196 -6.78 -16.43 5.98
N ILE A 197 -7.21 -15.90 4.83
CA ILE A 197 -8.35 -16.46 4.09
C ILE A 197 -8.15 -17.94 3.73
N ALA A 198 -6.93 -18.33 3.31
CA ALA A 198 -6.64 -19.72 2.98
C ALA A 198 -6.81 -20.63 4.19
N MET A 199 -6.26 -20.23 5.35
CA MET A 199 -6.39 -20.97 6.60
C MET A 199 -7.84 -21.02 7.09
N TYR A 200 -8.60 -19.94 6.94
CA TYR A 200 -10.04 -19.94 7.24
C TYR A 200 -10.82 -20.93 6.37
N LEU A 201 -10.56 -20.97 5.06
CA LEU A 201 -11.24 -21.88 4.14
C LEU A 201 -10.90 -23.35 4.42
N THR A 202 -9.62 -23.68 4.64
CA THR A 202 -9.18 -25.07 4.82
C THR A 202 -9.36 -25.56 6.24
N ASN A 203 -9.07 -24.72 7.25
CA ASN A 203 -8.99 -25.16 8.63
C ASN A 203 -10.28 -24.86 9.41
N SER A 204 -10.98 -23.76 9.10
CA SER A 204 -12.26 -23.45 9.76
C SER A 204 -13.45 -24.03 9.01
N LEU A 205 -13.52 -23.85 7.69
CA LEU A 205 -14.65 -24.32 6.89
C LEU A 205 -14.46 -25.71 6.31
N LEU A 206 -13.26 -26.30 6.46
CA LEU A 206 -12.92 -27.65 5.96
C LEU A 206 -13.24 -27.82 4.47
N LEU A 207 -13.07 -26.75 3.69
CA LEU A 207 -13.37 -26.76 2.26
C LEU A 207 -12.22 -27.40 1.46
N PRO A 208 -12.53 -28.06 0.33
CA PRO A 208 -11.50 -28.61 -0.56
C PRO A 208 -10.53 -27.56 -1.08
N LYS A 209 -9.27 -27.94 -1.35
CA LYS A 209 -8.18 -27.02 -1.77
C LYS A 209 -8.51 -26.10 -2.94
N LYS A 210 -9.40 -26.52 -3.85
CA LYS A 210 -9.82 -25.70 -5.00
C LYS A 210 -10.30 -24.30 -4.59
N TYR A 211 -10.92 -24.18 -3.41
CA TYR A 211 -11.43 -22.92 -2.88
C TYR A 211 -10.31 -21.93 -2.50
N ILE A 212 -9.09 -22.40 -2.24
CA ILE A 212 -7.92 -21.56 -1.94
C ILE A 212 -7.55 -20.68 -3.14
N ALA A 213 -7.84 -21.13 -4.36
CA ALA A 213 -7.66 -20.31 -5.56
C ALA A 213 -8.94 -19.58 -5.96
N THR A 214 -10.10 -20.24 -5.87
CA THR A 214 -11.38 -19.67 -6.33
C THR A 214 -11.85 -18.48 -5.48
N ILE A 215 -11.74 -18.54 -4.15
CA ILE A 215 -12.25 -17.48 -3.28
C ILE A 215 -11.44 -16.18 -3.40
N PRO A 216 -10.09 -16.20 -3.33
CA PRO A 216 -9.31 -15.00 -3.62
C PRO A 216 -9.56 -14.46 -5.02
N LEU A 217 -9.73 -15.31 -6.04
CA LEU A 217 -10.08 -14.85 -7.40
C LEU A 217 -11.38 -14.04 -7.40
N VAL A 218 -12.43 -14.51 -6.71
CA VAL A 218 -13.70 -13.78 -6.55
C VAL A 218 -13.49 -12.45 -5.80
N MET A 219 -12.65 -12.43 -4.76
CA MET A 219 -12.29 -11.20 -4.05
C MET A 219 -11.61 -10.18 -4.97
N TYR A 220 -10.66 -10.62 -5.81
CA TYR A 220 -9.96 -9.72 -6.73
C TYR A 220 -10.86 -9.23 -7.88
N ILE A 221 -11.72 -10.09 -8.43
CA ILE A 221 -12.67 -9.70 -9.47
C ILE A 221 -13.67 -8.68 -8.92
N SER A 222 -14.28 -8.96 -7.76
CA SER A 222 -15.21 -8.02 -7.12
C SER A 222 -14.56 -6.70 -6.73
N GLY A 223 -13.32 -6.75 -6.21
CA GLY A 223 -12.51 -5.56 -5.94
C GLY A 223 -12.26 -4.72 -7.20
N PHE A 224 -11.87 -5.37 -8.31
CA PHE A 224 -11.65 -4.72 -9.61
C PHE A 224 -12.91 -4.02 -10.12
N LEU A 225 -14.04 -4.74 -10.10
CA LEU A 225 -15.34 -4.20 -10.54
C LEU A 225 -15.75 -3.00 -9.68
N SER A 226 -15.56 -3.09 -8.36
CA SER A 226 -15.82 -1.99 -7.43
C SER A 226 -14.99 -0.75 -7.77
N SER A 227 -13.74 -0.90 -8.19
CA SER A 227 -12.85 0.23 -8.50
C SER A 227 -13.33 1.11 -9.65
N PHE A 228 -14.07 0.59 -10.62
CA PHE A 228 -14.70 1.42 -11.66
C PHE A 228 -15.79 2.34 -11.11
N LEU A 229 -16.51 1.88 -10.07
CA LEU A 229 -17.55 2.64 -9.39
C LEU A 229 -16.97 3.69 -8.42
N MET A 230 -15.72 3.53 -7.98
CA MET A 230 -15.12 4.44 -6.99
C MET A 230 -14.95 5.86 -7.50
N LYS A 231 -14.58 6.08 -8.77
CA LYS A 231 -14.38 7.43 -9.32
C LYS A 231 -15.67 8.28 -9.28
N PRO A 232 -16.83 7.82 -9.78
CA PRO A 232 -18.07 8.58 -9.66
C PRO A 232 -18.54 8.70 -8.20
N VAL A 233 -18.39 7.66 -7.38
CA VAL A 233 -18.76 7.69 -5.96
C VAL A 233 -17.94 8.74 -5.20
N ASN A 234 -16.62 8.75 -5.37
CA ASN A 234 -15.74 9.75 -4.76
C ASN A 234 -16.09 11.19 -5.16
N LYS A 235 -16.56 11.40 -6.40
CA LYS A 235 -17.00 12.71 -6.86
C LYS A 235 -18.34 13.13 -6.23
N TRP A 236 -19.22 12.18 -5.95
CA TRP A 236 -20.58 12.46 -5.47
C TRP A 236 -20.65 12.63 -3.96
N ILE A 237 -20.00 11.75 -3.20
CA ILE A 237 -20.09 11.71 -1.73
C ILE A 237 -18.80 12.14 -1.02
N GLY A 238 -17.70 12.34 -1.75
CA GLY A 238 -16.40 12.71 -1.20
C GLY A 238 -15.63 11.51 -0.62
N ARG A 239 -14.29 11.66 -0.55
CA ARG A 239 -13.38 10.56 -0.18
C ARG A 239 -13.60 10.02 1.23
N ASN A 240 -13.83 10.91 2.21
CA ASN A 240 -14.05 10.48 3.60
C ASN A 240 -15.27 9.56 3.72
N LEU A 241 -16.38 9.91 3.05
CA LEU A 241 -17.60 9.11 3.10
C LEU A 241 -17.47 7.83 2.27
N THR A 242 -16.77 7.85 1.13
CA THR A 242 -16.45 6.62 0.39
C THR A 242 -15.63 5.64 1.24
N TYR A 243 -14.63 6.13 1.97
CA TYR A 243 -13.84 5.30 2.88
C TYR A 243 -14.73 4.69 3.97
N PHE A 244 -15.63 5.48 4.56
CA PHE A 244 -16.61 5.00 5.54
C PHE A 244 -17.55 3.92 4.96
N VAL A 245 -18.08 4.12 3.76
CA VAL A 245 -18.89 3.10 3.05
C VAL A 245 -18.09 1.81 2.86
N GLY A 246 -16.81 1.93 2.47
CA GLY A 246 -15.92 0.77 2.37
C GLY A 246 -15.77 0.01 3.70
N ILE A 247 -15.62 0.74 4.82
CA ILE A 247 -15.60 0.13 6.16
C ILE A 247 -16.92 -0.58 6.47
N LEU A 248 -18.07 0.04 6.18
CA LEU A 248 -19.37 -0.58 6.43
C LEU A 248 -19.53 -1.90 5.67
N VAL A 249 -19.04 -1.99 4.45
CA VAL A 249 -19.02 -3.24 3.67
C VAL A 249 -18.15 -4.30 4.34
N ILE A 250 -17.00 -3.92 4.91
CA ILE A 250 -16.12 -4.85 5.65
C ILE A 250 -16.74 -5.28 6.98
N LEU A 251 -17.44 -4.38 7.68
CA LEU A 251 -18.19 -4.71 8.89
C LEU A 251 -19.37 -5.64 8.59
N ALA A 252 -20.02 -5.47 7.44
CA ALA A 252 -21.05 -6.38 6.96
C ALA A 252 -20.46 -7.77 6.68
N PHE A 253 -19.29 -7.85 6.04
CA PHE A 253 -18.53 -9.10 5.91
C PHE A 253 -18.25 -9.74 7.27
N ALA A 254 -17.68 -8.97 8.22
CA ALA A 254 -17.31 -9.49 9.53
C ALA A 254 -18.55 -9.99 10.30
N SER A 255 -19.67 -9.27 10.19
CA SER A 255 -20.96 -9.66 10.79
C SER A 255 -21.56 -10.90 10.14
N TRP A 256 -21.43 -11.06 8.82
CA TRP A 256 -21.91 -12.26 8.13
C TRP A 256 -21.12 -13.50 8.58
N VAL A 257 -19.78 -13.36 8.65
CA VAL A 257 -18.89 -14.43 9.10
C VAL A 257 -19.19 -14.82 10.55
N THR A 258 -19.43 -13.87 11.47
CA THR A 258 -19.75 -14.21 12.86
C THR A 258 -21.07 -14.94 13.02
N LEU A 259 -22.08 -14.59 12.22
CA LEU A 259 -23.41 -15.19 12.29
C LEU A 259 -23.47 -16.58 11.64
N THR A 260 -22.60 -16.85 10.66
CA THR A 260 -22.67 -18.06 9.84
C THR A 260 -21.48 -18.98 10.11
N ARG A 261 -21.72 -20.04 10.90
CA ARG A 261 -20.70 -21.04 11.22
C ARG A 261 -20.47 -22.06 10.10
N GLU A 262 -21.53 -22.46 9.40
CA GLU A 262 -21.46 -23.39 8.27
C GLU A 262 -21.72 -22.63 6.97
N MET A 263 -20.67 -22.41 6.20
CA MET A 263 -20.72 -21.61 4.97
C MET A 263 -20.70 -22.53 3.76
N GLY A 264 -21.85 -22.69 3.11
CA GLY A 264 -21.98 -23.36 1.82
C GLY A 264 -21.70 -22.41 0.66
N ALA A 265 -22.66 -22.20 -0.24
CA ALA A 265 -22.56 -21.26 -1.36
C ALA A 265 -22.43 -19.78 -0.92
N GLU A 266 -22.75 -19.47 0.34
CA GLU A 266 -22.68 -18.13 0.92
C GLU A 266 -21.25 -17.55 0.94
N ILE A 267 -20.22 -18.42 0.94
CA ILE A 267 -18.82 -18.00 0.93
C ILE A 267 -18.48 -17.08 -0.26
N TYR A 268 -19.16 -17.27 -1.40
CA TYR A 268 -18.98 -16.42 -2.57
C TYR A 268 -19.50 -15.01 -2.34
N GLY A 269 -20.65 -14.86 -1.66
CA GLY A 269 -21.20 -13.55 -1.31
C GLY A 269 -20.31 -12.81 -0.31
N VAL A 270 -19.84 -13.53 0.71
CA VAL A 270 -18.89 -13.03 1.71
C VAL A 270 -17.56 -12.63 1.05
N ALA A 271 -17.05 -13.40 0.08
CA ALA A 271 -15.87 -13.05 -0.69
C ALA A 271 -16.04 -11.77 -1.53
N VAL A 272 -17.22 -11.56 -2.12
CA VAL A 272 -17.54 -10.33 -2.87
C VAL A 272 -17.54 -9.12 -1.94
N LEU A 273 -18.13 -9.22 -0.74
CA LEU A 273 -18.12 -8.13 0.25
C LEU A 273 -16.70 -7.79 0.67
N LEU A 274 -15.89 -8.80 1.03
CA LEU A 274 -14.50 -8.58 1.43
C LEU A 274 -13.68 -7.94 0.31
N GLY A 275 -13.83 -8.43 -0.93
CA GLY A 275 -13.13 -7.90 -2.10
C GLY A 275 -13.51 -6.46 -2.42
N ALA A 276 -14.81 -6.18 -2.53
CA ALA A 276 -15.32 -4.84 -2.82
C ALA A 276 -14.98 -3.83 -1.71
N GLY A 277 -15.15 -4.20 -0.44
CA GLY A 277 -14.83 -3.36 0.72
C GLY A 277 -13.33 -3.06 0.79
N SER A 278 -12.49 -4.10 0.70
CA SER A 278 -11.02 -3.98 0.74
C SER A 278 -10.47 -3.08 -0.37
N ALA A 279 -10.97 -3.23 -1.60
CA ALA A 279 -10.56 -2.37 -2.70
C ALA A 279 -10.96 -0.90 -2.44
N THR A 280 -12.16 -0.68 -1.91
CA THR A 280 -12.70 0.67 -1.62
C THR A 280 -11.84 1.40 -0.61
N ILE A 281 -11.56 0.76 0.53
CA ILE A 281 -10.73 1.38 1.58
C ILE A 281 -9.28 1.58 1.11
N LEU A 282 -8.73 0.64 0.34
CA LEU A 282 -7.34 0.71 -0.13
C LEU A 282 -7.11 1.85 -1.13
N VAL A 283 -7.94 1.93 -2.17
CA VAL A 283 -7.83 2.99 -3.20
C VAL A 283 -8.09 4.35 -2.59
N THR A 284 -9.08 4.45 -1.69
CA THR A 284 -9.42 5.71 -1.05
C THR A 284 -8.33 6.16 -0.08
N SER A 285 -7.73 5.24 0.70
CA SER A 285 -6.58 5.54 1.55
C SER A 285 -5.36 6.02 0.76
N LEU A 286 -5.03 5.38 -0.36
CA LEU A 286 -3.97 5.83 -1.26
C LEU A 286 -4.24 7.24 -1.83
N SER A 287 -5.50 7.53 -2.14
CA SER A 287 -5.91 8.87 -2.60
C SER A 287 -5.73 9.92 -1.50
N MET A 288 -6.08 9.61 -0.25
CA MET A 288 -5.87 10.49 0.90
C MET A 288 -4.37 10.74 1.18
N THR A 289 -3.53 9.72 1.00
CA THR A 289 -2.06 9.89 1.03
C THR A 289 -1.57 10.85 -0.05
N ALA A 290 -2.06 10.70 -1.28
CA ALA A 290 -1.70 11.61 -2.37
C ALA A 290 -2.18 13.04 -2.10
N ASP A 291 -3.38 13.21 -1.55
CA ASP A 291 -3.92 14.52 -1.15
C ASP A 291 -3.07 15.17 -0.05
N LEU A 292 -2.58 14.38 0.93
CA LEU A 292 -1.68 14.87 1.98
C LEU A 292 -0.37 15.42 1.39
N ILE A 293 0.24 14.67 0.46
CA ILE A 293 1.48 15.09 -0.21
C ILE A 293 1.24 16.37 -1.00
N GLY A 294 0.14 16.42 -1.75
CA GLY A 294 -0.29 17.58 -2.53
C GLY A 294 0.83 18.10 -3.44
N THR A 295 1.20 19.37 -3.26
CA THR A 295 2.26 20.02 -4.05
C THR A 295 3.69 19.69 -3.60
N ASN A 296 3.88 19.01 -2.47
CA ASN A 296 5.19 18.67 -1.91
C ASN A 296 5.75 17.37 -2.52
N THR A 297 5.81 17.31 -3.85
CA THR A 297 6.23 16.11 -4.57
C THR A 297 7.70 15.74 -4.31
N HIS A 298 8.55 16.73 -4.00
CA HIS A 298 9.98 16.52 -3.70
C HIS A 298 10.23 15.60 -2.50
N SER A 299 9.38 15.67 -1.47
CA SER A 299 9.48 14.81 -0.27
C SER A 299 8.47 13.64 -0.27
N SER A 300 7.78 13.41 -1.40
CA SER A 300 6.77 12.34 -1.53
C SER A 300 7.34 10.94 -1.30
N ALA A 301 8.57 10.68 -1.75
CA ALA A 301 9.24 9.39 -1.57
C ALA A 301 9.44 9.05 -0.09
N PHE A 302 9.75 10.05 0.75
CA PHE A 302 9.85 9.86 2.20
C PHE A 302 8.49 9.50 2.81
N VAL A 303 7.43 10.22 2.43
CA VAL A 303 6.07 9.97 2.94
C VAL A 303 5.60 8.56 2.59
N TYR A 304 5.71 8.15 1.32
CA TYR A 304 5.38 6.79 0.89
C TYR A 304 6.26 5.73 1.54
N GLY A 305 7.55 6.02 1.73
CA GLY A 305 8.49 5.15 2.45
C GLY A 305 8.08 4.93 3.90
N ALA A 306 7.74 5.99 4.64
CA ALA A 306 7.32 5.91 6.04
C ALA A 306 5.97 5.20 6.20
N MET A 307 5.00 5.48 5.32
CA MET A 307 3.73 4.74 5.28
C MET A 307 3.95 3.25 4.99
N SER A 308 4.84 2.91 4.05
CA SER A 308 5.15 1.51 3.73
C SER A 308 6.07 0.82 4.74
N PHE A 309 6.69 1.57 5.65
CA PHE A 309 7.45 0.99 6.75
C PHE A 309 6.51 0.65 7.90
N THR A 310 5.66 1.59 8.28
CA THR A 310 4.67 1.43 9.36
C THR A 310 3.68 0.31 9.06
N ASP A 311 3.19 0.19 7.82
CA ASP A 311 2.29 -0.91 7.44
C ASP A 311 2.95 -2.29 7.51
N LYS A 312 4.18 -2.45 7.01
CA LYS A 312 4.91 -3.72 7.01
C LYS A 312 5.27 -4.15 8.42
N MET A 313 5.73 -3.20 9.25
CA MET A 313 6.05 -3.47 10.65
C MET A 313 4.79 -3.91 11.40
N ALA A 314 3.68 -3.18 11.25
CA ALA A 314 2.42 -3.53 11.90
C ALA A 314 1.89 -4.90 11.46
N ASN A 315 1.94 -5.20 10.15
CA ASN A 315 1.53 -6.52 9.64
C ASN A 315 2.41 -7.65 10.19
N GLY A 316 3.74 -7.45 10.24
CA GLY A 316 4.66 -8.44 10.82
C GLY A 316 4.37 -8.70 12.29
N LEU A 317 4.17 -7.64 13.10
CA LEU A 317 3.80 -7.77 14.51
C LEU A 317 2.46 -8.46 14.70
N ALA A 318 1.45 -8.10 13.89
CA ALA A 318 0.13 -8.71 13.96
C ALA A 318 0.17 -10.21 13.61
N VAL A 319 0.90 -10.59 12.56
CA VAL A 319 1.11 -12.01 12.21
C VAL A 319 1.82 -12.73 13.35
N MET A 320 2.90 -12.18 13.90
CA MET A 320 3.60 -12.79 15.04
C MET A 320 2.68 -12.95 16.26
N ALA A 321 1.85 -11.97 16.57
CA ALA A 321 0.87 -12.06 17.65
C ALA A 321 -0.15 -13.17 17.39
N ILE A 322 -0.74 -13.22 16.19
CA ILE A 322 -1.72 -14.26 15.82
C ILE A 322 -1.06 -15.65 15.87
N GLN A 323 0.15 -15.83 15.33
CA GLN A 323 0.82 -17.13 15.34
C GLN A 323 1.23 -17.59 16.75
N ASN A 324 1.62 -16.67 17.64
CA ASN A 324 1.92 -17.01 19.04
C ASN A 324 0.67 -17.37 19.84
N LEU A 325 -0.50 -16.86 19.44
CA LEU A 325 -1.79 -17.21 20.03
C LEU A 325 -2.40 -18.48 19.43
N HIS A 326 -1.71 -19.14 18.50
CA HIS A 326 -2.20 -20.37 17.89
C HIS A 326 -2.38 -21.46 18.95
N PRO A 327 -3.58 -22.07 19.08
CA PRO A 327 -3.91 -22.90 20.23
C PRO A 327 -3.18 -24.26 20.26
N CYS A 328 -2.56 -24.69 19.15
CA CYS A 328 -2.01 -26.03 18.99
C CYS A 328 -0.56 -26.03 18.50
N PRO A 329 0.43 -26.04 19.41
CA PRO A 329 1.85 -25.91 19.04
C PRO A 329 2.47 -27.17 18.40
N THR A 330 1.83 -28.33 18.51
CA THR A 330 2.40 -29.63 18.10
C THR A 330 1.69 -30.30 16.92
N GLU A 331 0.55 -29.78 16.46
CA GLU A 331 -0.22 -30.32 15.34
C GLU A 331 -0.58 -29.23 14.33
N LEU A 332 -0.82 -29.62 13.07
CA LEU A 332 -1.15 -28.67 12.00
C LEU A 332 -2.47 -27.93 12.26
N CYS A 333 -3.47 -28.61 12.85
CA CYS A 333 -4.72 -28.00 13.33
C CYS A 333 -5.47 -29.00 14.23
N CYS A 334 -5.85 -28.55 15.42
CA CYS A 334 -6.70 -29.26 16.38
C CYS A 334 -8.15 -28.72 16.37
N PRO A 335 -9.11 -29.30 17.11
CA PRO A 335 -10.49 -28.79 17.14
C PRO A 335 -10.61 -27.30 17.53
N ALA A 336 -9.72 -26.80 18.40
CA ALA A 336 -9.68 -25.38 18.79
C ALA A 336 -9.21 -24.45 17.65
N CYS A 337 -8.43 -24.97 16.69
CA CYS A 337 -7.92 -24.21 15.54
C CYS A 337 -9.05 -23.82 14.55
N ILE A 338 -10.13 -24.61 14.48
CA ILE A 338 -11.35 -24.29 13.69
C ILE A 338 -11.94 -22.96 14.13
N SER A 339 -12.22 -22.82 15.43
CA SER A 339 -12.78 -21.58 15.98
C SER A 339 -11.76 -20.45 15.97
N PHE A 340 -10.46 -20.75 16.12
CA PHE A 340 -9.40 -19.76 16.12
C PHE A 340 -9.34 -18.98 14.80
N TYR A 341 -9.18 -19.66 13.66
CA TYR A 341 -9.08 -18.96 12.36
C TYR A 341 -10.38 -18.25 11.95
N HIS A 342 -11.53 -18.76 12.40
CA HIS A 342 -12.82 -18.07 12.26
C HIS A 342 -12.79 -16.71 12.96
N TRP A 343 -12.41 -16.68 14.25
CA TRP A 343 -12.34 -15.44 15.01
C TRP A 343 -11.18 -14.54 14.56
N VAL A 344 -10.07 -15.08 14.09
CA VAL A 344 -8.98 -14.29 13.50
C VAL A 344 -9.51 -13.48 12.33
N MET A 345 -10.26 -14.09 11.40
CA MET A 345 -10.85 -13.36 10.27
C MET A 345 -11.77 -12.23 10.73
N VAL A 346 -12.60 -12.46 11.74
CA VAL A 346 -13.53 -11.47 12.30
C VAL A 346 -12.77 -10.33 13.02
N PHE A 347 -11.81 -10.64 13.89
CA PHE A 347 -11.09 -9.62 14.66
C PHE A 347 -10.16 -8.78 13.79
N VAL A 348 -9.50 -9.40 12.82
CA VAL A 348 -8.65 -8.70 11.85
C VAL A 348 -9.46 -7.72 11.01
N THR A 349 -10.63 -8.13 10.52
CA THR A 349 -11.44 -7.27 9.65
C THR A 349 -12.30 -6.29 10.45
N GLY A 350 -13.07 -6.77 11.43
CA GLY A 350 -13.97 -5.96 12.25
C GLY A 350 -13.27 -5.14 13.32
N GLY A 351 -12.33 -5.73 14.07
CA GLY A 351 -11.62 -5.03 15.15
C GLY A 351 -10.76 -3.88 14.62
N ILE A 352 -10.00 -4.12 13.54
CA ILE A 352 -9.18 -3.08 12.91
C ILE A 352 -10.05 -2.06 12.16
N ALA A 353 -11.21 -2.45 11.64
CA ALA A 353 -12.17 -1.50 11.05
C ALA A 353 -12.70 -0.48 12.07
N VAL A 354 -12.86 -0.85 13.35
CA VAL A 354 -13.22 0.11 14.40
C VAL A 354 -12.10 1.14 14.60
N ALA A 355 -10.84 0.70 14.63
CA ALA A 355 -9.69 1.61 14.71
C ALA A 355 -9.59 2.52 13.47
N ALA A 356 -9.84 1.99 12.28
CA ALA A 356 -9.91 2.76 11.04
C ALA A 356 -11.04 3.80 11.07
N THR A 357 -12.20 3.45 11.62
CA THR A 357 -13.34 4.37 11.80
C THR A 357 -13.01 5.50 12.76
N ALA A 358 -12.36 5.19 13.88
CA ALA A 358 -11.90 6.20 14.83
C ALA A 358 -10.88 7.15 14.20
N SER A 359 -9.90 6.61 13.44
CA SER A 359 -8.93 7.41 12.69
C SER A 359 -9.60 8.31 11.64
N LEU A 360 -10.59 7.79 10.92
CA LEU A 360 -11.39 8.59 9.99
C LEU A 360 -12.17 9.69 10.70
N GLY A 361 -12.75 9.40 11.87
CA GLY A 361 -13.43 10.39 12.72
C GLY A 361 -12.49 11.54 13.11
N CYS A 362 -11.25 11.23 13.49
CA CYS A 362 -10.23 12.25 13.76
C CYS A 362 -9.93 13.12 12.53
N ILE A 363 -9.84 12.51 11.34
CA ILE A 363 -9.62 13.24 10.06
C ILE A 363 -10.82 14.12 9.70
N MET A 364 -12.05 13.69 10.01
CA MET A 364 -13.25 14.49 9.76
C MET A 364 -13.34 15.70 10.70
N VAL A 365 -12.95 15.55 11.96
CA VAL A 365 -12.92 16.65 12.94
C VAL A 365 -11.76 17.60 12.62
N TRP A 366 -10.57 17.08 12.34
CA TRP A 366 -9.38 17.84 11.97
C TRP A 366 -8.99 17.52 10.53
N PRO A 367 -9.50 18.28 9.54
CA PRO A 367 -9.29 17.99 8.13
C PRO A 367 -7.80 18.03 7.78
N ILE A 368 -7.42 17.20 6.81
CA ILE A 368 -6.07 17.13 6.24
C ILE A 368 -5.70 18.52 5.70
N ARG A 369 -4.92 19.27 6.48
CA ARG A 369 -4.27 20.50 6.09
C ARG A 369 -2.88 20.49 6.68
N VAL A 370 -1.89 20.78 5.84
CA VAL A 370 -0.52 21.03 6.28
C VAL A 370 -0.51 22.36 7.03
N ARG A 371 -0.28 22.32 8.35
CA ARG A 371 -0.31 23.51 9.21
C ARG A 371 1.03 24.24 9.27
N PHE A 372 2.13 23.56 8.97
CA PHE A 372 3.46 24.17 9.04
C PHE A 372 3.63 25.40 8.12
N HIS A 373 2.84 25.49 7.05
CA HIS A 373 2.84 26.64 6.14
C HIS A 373 2.39 27.94 6.83
N ASP A 374 1.43 27.87 7.77
CA ASP A 374 0.90 29.05 8.45
C ASP A 374 1.87 29.61 9.51
N VAL A 375 2.65 28.73 10.17
CA VAL A 375 3.60 29.13 11.22
C VAL A 375 4.84 29.80 10.63
N ALA A 376 5.36 29.29 9.50
CA ALA A 376 6.49 29.92 8.81
C ALA A 376 6.13 31.31 8.24
N LEU A 377 4.90 31.46 7.73
CA LEU A 377 4.39 32.76 7.25
C LEU A 377 4.15 33.75 8.41
N GLN A 378 3.67 33.30 9.58
CA GLN A 378 3.55 34.16 10.76
C GLN A 378 4.91 34.61 11.32
N GLY A 379 5.92 33.75 11.30
CA GLY A 379 7.28 34.10 11.70
C GLY A 379 7.93 35.17 10.81
N LEU A 380 7.67 35.12 9.50
CA LEU A 380 8.12 36.14 8.54
C LEU A 380 7.30 37.44 8.62
N SER A 381 6.00 37.36 8.91
CA SER A 381 5.15 38.55 9.11
C SER A 381 5.44 39.28 10.43
N GLY A 382 5.94 38.58 11.46
CA GLY A 382 6.30 39.17 12.76
C GLY A 382 7.66 39.87 12.78
N ALA A 383 8.55 39.56 11.83
CA ALA A 383 9.91 40.10 11.78
C ALA A 383 10.06 41.39 10.94
N GLY A 384 8.99 41.88 10.31
CA GLY A 384 9.04 42.99 9.34
C GLY A 384 8.50 44.34 9.83
N SER A 385 8.30 44.58 11.14
CA SER A 385 7.66 45.81 11.63
C SER A 385 8.34 46.50 12.83
N GLN A 386 9.67 46.42 12.93
CA GLN A 386 10.42 47.24 13.88
C GLN A 386 11.78 47.66 13.28
N HIS A 387 11.77 48.68 12.42
CA HIS A 387 12.84 49.68 12.32
C HIS A 387 12.49 50.72 11.24
N ASP A 388 12.13 51.93 11.70
CA ASP A 388 12.63 53.24 11.24
C ASP A 388 11.56 54.30 11.45
N GLU A 389 11.62 55.00 12.59
CA GLU A 389 11.10 56.36 12.72
C GLU A 389 11.79 57.02 13.93
N THR A 390 13.02 57.49 13.70
CA THR A 390 13.66 58.49 14.58
C THR A 390 14.46 59.46 13.72
N GLU A 391 13.90 60.67 13.61
CA GLU A 391 14.57 61.98 13.62
C GLU A 391 15.82 62.18 12.74
N SER A 392 15.66 62.97 11.68
CA SER A 392 16.56 64.09 11.41
C SER A 392 15.89 65.10 10.49
N THR A 393 15.50 66.25 11.04
CA THR A 393 15.03 67.42 10.28
C THR A 393 15.86 68.61 10.72
N GLU A 394 16.91 68.94 9.97
CA GLU A 394 17.57 70.24 10.02
C GLU A 394 18.35 70.49 8.73
N GLY A 395 18.14 71.63 8.06
CA GLY A 395 19.01 72.05 6.95
C GLY A 395 18.42 72.82 5.75
N ARG A 396 17.61 73.86 6.00
CA ARG A 396 17.60 75.19 5.33
C ARG A 396 18.29 75.34 3.95
N SER A 397 17.56 75.81 2.92
CA SER A 397 17.70 77.17 2.33
C SER A 397 17.00 77.36 0.96
N GLN A 398 16.12 78.37 0.91
CA GLN A 398 15.82 79.36 -0.15
C GLN A 398 16.08 79.04 -1.63
N SER A 399 15.05 79.20 -2.48
CA SER A 399 14.78 80.46 -3.21
C SER A 399 13.87 80.23 -4.44
N SER A 400 12.83 81.08 -4.56
CA SER A 400 12.29 81.72 -5.80
C SER A 400 11.90 80.84 -7.01
N THR A 401 10.79 81.00 -7.73
CA THR A 401 9.69 81.97 -7.86
C THR A 401 8.84 81.50 -9.07
N VAL A 402 7.52 81.77 -9.07
CA VAL A 402 6.69 82.18 -10.24
C VAL A 402 6.50 81.10 -11.33
N ASN A 403 5.32 80.65 -11.74
CA ASN A 403 3.92 81.13 -11.71
C ASN A 403 2.98 79.91 -11.63
#